data_AF-A0A0C2I8V7-F1
#
_entry.id   AF-A0A0C2I8V7-F1
#
_cell.length_a   1.000
_cell.length_b   1.000
_cell.length_c   1.000
_cell.angle_alpha   90.00
_cell.angle_beta   90.00
_cell.angle_gamma   90.00
#
_symmetry.space_group_name_H-M   'P 1'
#
loop_
_entity.id
_entity.type
_entity.pdbx_description
1 polymer ?
#
loop_
_entity_poly.entity_id
_entity_poly.type
_entity_poly.pdbx_seq_one_letter_code
_entity_poly.pdbx_strand_id
1 'polypeptide(L)'
;MGYAGMSLNGIKTCGDYMFSGHTVCHSLLTLFVTEYTNKKCTVLHFFSRMIAVLGMILILAAHEHYTLDVICALYVSVKTFSSYHVLTTAKRVDRDMTKSWNPIFYFMEKPIETAKVENVFESPISAIKRWQKNIKLRLD
;
A
#
# COMPACT_ATOMS: atom_id res chain seq x y z
N MET A 1 16.56 -19.78 -26.04
CA MET A 1 15.61 -18.84 -25.42
C MET A 1 15.36 -19.34 -24.00
N GLY A 2 15.96 -18.68 -23.01
CA GLY A 2 15.93 -19.12 -21.61
C GLY A 2 14.71 -18.53 -20.91
N TYR A 3 13.88 -19.40 -20.32
CA TYR A 3 12.81 -19.00 -19.42
C TYR A 3 13.43 -18.63 -18.07
N ALA A 4 13.33 -17.36 -17.70
CA ALA A 4 13.75 -16.84 -16.40
C ALA A 4 12.73 -17.25 -15.30
N GLY A 5 12.69 -18.55 -14.96
CA GLY A 5 11.94 -19.05 -13.80
C GLY A 5 12.87 -19.13 -12.59
N MET A 6 12.49 -18.53 -11.45
CA MET A 6 13.23 -18.71 -10.19
C MET A 6 13.12 -20.16 -9.73
N SER A 7 14.23 -20.88 -9.68
CA SER A 7 14.34 -22.23 -9.11
C SER A 7 14.80 -22.14 -7.66
N LEU A 8 13.89 -22.21 -6.69
CA LEU A 8 14.24 -22.47 -5.29
C LEU A 8 14.25 -23.99 -5.06
N ASN A 9 15.40 -24.54 -4.63
CA ASN A 9 15.59 -25.95 -4.25
C ASN A 9 15.32 -27.03 -5.32
N GLY A 10 15.67 -26.77 -6.59
CA GLY A 10 15.70 -27.81 -7.62
C GLY A 10 14.33 -28.25 -8.16
N ILE A 11 13.26 -27.59 -7.75
CA ILE A 11 11.93 -27.78 -8.32
C ILE A 11 11.77 -26.79 -9.48
N LYS A 12 11.60 -27.29 -10.70
CA LYS A 12 11.21 -26.48 -11.86
C LYS A 12 9.76 -26.02 -11.67
N THR A 13 9.56 -24.90 -11.00
CA THR A 13 8.27 -24.22 -11.00
C THR A 13 8.13 -23.48 -12.33
N CYS A 14 7.09 -23.79 -13.10
CA CYS A 14 6.62 -22.91 -14.18
C CYS A 14 6.25 -21.58 -13.50
N GLY A 15 7.19 -20.63 -13.54
CA GLY A 15 7.04 -19.33 -12.90
C GLY A 15 6.10 -18.47 -13.72
N ASP A 16 4.81 -18.76 -13.66
CA ASP A 16 3.81 -17.80 -14.10
C ASP A 16 3.82 -16.66 -13.07
N TYR A 17 4.26 -15.48 -13.52
CA TYR A 17 4.27 -14.27 -12.71
C TYR A 17 2.82 -13.79 -12.47
N MET A 18 2.09 -14.45 -11.56
CA MET A 18 0.67 -14.19 -11.25
C MET A 18 0.41 -12.86 -10.50
N PHE A 19 1.42 -11.99 -10.35
CA PHE A 19 1.28 -10.79 -9.52
C PHE A 19 1.96 -9.57 -10.14
N SER A 20 1.16 -8.69 -10.73
CA SER A 20 1.60 -7.38 -11.21
C SER A 20 1.49 -6.32 -10.11
N GLY A 21 2.62 -5.99 -9.49
CA GLY A 21 2.72 -4.88 -8.54
C GLY A 21 2.36 -3.53 -9.18
N HIS A 22 2.50 -3.38 -10.50
CA HIS A 22 2.13 -2.16 -11.23
C HIS A 22 0.62 -1.88 -11.17
N THR A 23 -0.22 -2.90 -11.30
CA THR A 23 -1.68 -2.77 -11.18
C THR A 23 -2.08 -2.31 -9.79
N VAL A 24 -1.43 -2.86 -8.77
CA VAL A 24 -1.65 -2.51 -7.36
C VAL A 24 -1.25 -1.05 -7.10
N CYS A 25 -0.10 -0.62 -7.62
CA CYS A 25 0.37 0.76 -7.51
C CYS A 25 -0.59 1.75 -8.17
N HIS A 26 -1.04 1.51 -9.41
CA HIS A 26 -1.98 2.38 -10.10
C HIS A 26 -3.35 2.44 -9.40
N SER A 27 -3.84 1.30 -8.90
CA SER A 27 -5.11 1.22 -8.20
C SER A 27 -5.06 1.96 -6.86
N LEU A 28 -4.01 1.76 -6.07
CA LEU A 28 -3.81 2.50 -4.82
C LEU A 28 -3.66 4.00 -5.08
N LEU A 29 -2.82 4.39 -6.05
CA LEU A 29 -2.61 5.80 -6.39
C LEU A 29 -3.93 6.50 -6.72
N THR A 30 -4.81 5.83 -7.45
CA THR A 30 -6.13 6.38 -7.80
C THR A 30 -7.02 6.55 -6.58
N LEU A 31 -7.09 5.54 -5.69
CA LEU A 31 -7.83 5.63 -4.43
C LEU A 31 -7.32 6.78 -3.55
N PHE A 32 -5.99 6.92 -3.42
CA PHE A 32 -5.37 8.01 -2.66
C PHE A 32 -5.67 9.38 -3.26
N VAL A 33 -5.52 9.54 -4.58
CA VAL A 33 -5.82 10.81 -5.25
C VAL A 33 -7.29 11.18 -5.05
N THR A 34 -8.21 10.21 -5.16
CA THR A 34 -9.64 10.48 -4.99
C THR A 34 -10.03 10.88 -3.56
N GLU A 35 -9.41 10.27 -2.55
CA GLU A 35 -9.77 10.50 -1.14
C GLU A 35 -9.11 11.77 -0.57
N TYR A 36 -7.83 11.99 -0.86
CA TYR A 36 -7.05 13.07 -0.23
C TYR A 36 -7.00 14.36 -1.05
N THR A 37 -7.36 14.34 -2.33
CA THR A 37 -7.36 15.56 -3.16
C THR A 37 -8.71 16.28 -3.08
N ASN A 38 -8.66 17.60 -2.92
CA ASN A 38 -9.84 18.46 -2.93
C ASN A 38 -10.70 18.25 -4.20
N LYS A 39 -12.03 18.24 -4.05
CA LYS A 39 -13.01 17.97 -5.13
C LYS A 39 -12.94 18.95 -6.29
N LYS A 40 -12.31 20.11 -6.10
CA LYS A 40 -12.11 21.15 -7.13
C LYS A 40 -11.08 20.75 -8.19
N CYS A 41 -10.18 19.82 -7.89
CA CYS A 41 -9.14 19.36 -8.81
C CYS A 41 -9.65 18.28 -9.78
N THR A 42 -10.77 18.53 -10.46
CA THR A 42 -11.45 17.55 -11.33
C THR A 42 -10.55 17.00 -12.43
N VAL A 43 -9.63 17.82 -12.94
CA VAL A 43 -8.63 17.42 -13.94
C VAL A 43 -7.71 16.32 -13.41
N LEU A 44 -7.21 16.46 -12.17
CA LEU A 44 -6.37 15.45 -11.54
C LEU A 44 -7.13 14.14 -11.29
N HIS A 45 -8.38 14.24 -10.85
CA HIS A 45 -9.27 13.09 -10.69
C HIS A 45 -9.55 12.39 -12.02
N PHE A 46 -9.71 13.14 -13.10
CA PHE A 46 -9.90 12.58 -14.43
C PHE A 46 -8.65 11.85 -14.91
N PHE A 47 -7.48 12.49 -14.86
CA PHE A 47 -6.23 11.86 -15.30
C PHE A 47 -5.84 10.63 -14.45
N SER A 48 -6.02 10.67 -13.14
CA SER A 48 -5.76 9.51 -12.28
C SER A 48 -6.67 8.32 -12.63
N ARG A 49 -7.97 8.56 -12.82
CA ARG A 49 -8.91 7.52 -13.29
C ARG A 49 -8.53 6.99 -14.68
N MET A 50 -8.09 7.85 -15.58
CA MET A 50 -7.64 7.45 -16.92
C MET A 50 -6.38 6.57 -16.86
N ILE A 51 -5.39 6.93 -16.05
CA ILE A 51 -4.16 6.13 -15.87
C ILE A 51 -4.49 4.76 -15.26
N ALA A 52 -5.43 4.68 -14.32
CA ALA A 52 -5.89 3.41 -13.78
C ALA A 52 -6.56 2.53 -14.83
N VAL A 53 -7.51 3.07 -15.60
CA VAL A 53 -8.22 2.32 -16.65
C VAL A 53 -7.25 1.89 -17.75
N LEU A 54 -6.36 2.79 -18.19
CA LEU A 54 -5.35 2.48 -19.19
C LEU A 54 -4.39 1.40 -18.70
N GLY A 55 -3.93 1.49 -17.44
CA GLY A 55 -3.09 0.48 -16.83
C GLY A 55 -3.77 -0.90 -16.80
N MET A 56 -5.06 -0.95 -16.43
CA MET A 56 -5.84 -2.18 -16.42
C MET A 56 -5.97 -2.79 -17.83
N ILE A 57 -6.21 -1.97 -18.85
CA ILE A 57 -6.34 -2.43 -20.24
C ILE A 57 -5.01 -2.95 -20.79
N LEU A 58 -3.90 -2.25 -20.54
CA LEU A 58 -2.57 -2.66 -20.99
C LEU A 58 -2.13 -3.99 -20.37
N ILE A 59 -2.53 -4.24 -19.11
CA ILE A 59 -2.23 -5.49 -18.41
C ILE A 59 -3.08 -6.64 -18.95
N LEU A 60 -4.36 -6.41 -19.27
CA LEU A 60 -5.21 -7.40 -19.95
C LEU A 60 -4.74 -7.69 -21.38
N ALA A 61 -4.25 -6.67 -22.09
CA ALA A 61 -3.77 -6.78 -23.46
C ALA A 61 -2.43 -7.54 -23.57
N ALA A 62 -1.66 -7.61 -22.49
CA ALA A 62 -0.39 -8.36 -22.46
C ALA A 62 -0.60 -9.89 -22.59
N HIS A 63 -1.84 -10.39 -22.47
CA HIS A 63 -2.34 -11.73 -22.82
C HIS A 63 -1.47 -12.97 -22.46
N GLU A 64 -0.53 -12.81 -21.53
CA GLU A 64 0.16 -13.89 -20.81
C GLU A 64 -0.32 -14.02 -19.36
N HIS A 65 -1.20 -13.12 -18.90
CA HIS A 65 -1.59 -13.00 -17.50
C HIS A 65 -3.12 -13.06 -17.33
N TYR A 66 -3.57 -14.08 -16.59
CA TYR A 66 -4.95 -14.37 -16.27
C TYR A 66 -5.64 -13.14 -15.67
N THR A 67 -6.91 -12.91 -16.04
CA THR A 67 -7.82 -11.93 -15.42
C THR A 67 -7.80 -11.96 -13.88
N LEU A 68 -7.38 -13.09 -13.30
CA LEU A 68 -7.06 -13.29 -11.89
C LEU A 68 -6.08 -12.24 -11.34
N ASP A 69 -5.05 -11.84 -12.07
CA ASP A 69 -4.04 -10.88 -11.60
C ASP A 69 -4.64 -9.50 -11.35
N VAL A 70 -5.60 -9.10 -12.20
CA VAL A 70 -6.34 -7.84 -12.06
C VAL A 70 -7.29 -7.89 -10.87
N ILE A 71 -8.02 -9.00 -10.70
CA ILE A 71 -8.94 -9.20 -9.56
C ILE A 71 -8.16 -9.21 -8.24
N CYS A 72 -7.04 -9.94 -8.20
CA CYS A 72 -6.16 -9.99 -7.04
C CYS A 72 -5.58 -8.61 -6.72
N ALA A 73 -5.11 -7.86 -7.73
CA ALA A 73 -4.58 -6.52 -7.53
C ALA A 73 -5.64 -5.55 -6.97
N LEU A 74 -6.84 -5.52 -7.55
CA LEU A 74 -7.95 -4.71 -7.06
C LEU A 74 -8.34 -5.09 -5.63
N TYR A 75 -8.43 -6.39 -5.34
CA TYR A 75 -8.74 -6.90 -4.01
C TYR A 75 -7.70 -6.44 -2.97
N VAL A 76 -6.41 -6.63 -3.26
CA VAL A 76 -5.32 -6.21 -2.37
C VAL A 76 -5.31 -4.70 -2.17
N SER A 77 -5.49 -3.90 -3.22
CA SER A 77 -5.53 -2.44 -3.13
C SER A 77 -6.69 -1.94 -2.26
N VAL A 78 -7.92 -2.42 -2.52
CA VAL A 78 -9.11 -2.01 -1.76
C VAL A 78 -9.02 -2.47 -0.31
N LYS A 79 -8.60 -3.71 -0.06
CA LYS A 79 -8.43 -4.23 1.31
C LYS A 79 -7.39 -3.43 2.07
N THR A 80 -6.24 -3.16 1.48
CA THR A 80 -5.17 -2.37 2.10
C THR A 80 -5.65 -0.96 2.43
N PHE A 81 -6.31 -0.31 1.48
CA PHE A 81 -6.81 1.05 1.65
C PHE A 81 -7.92 1.15 2.72
N SER A 82 -8.87 0.22 2.71
CA SER A 82 -9.96 0.17 3.69
C SER A 82 -9.43 -0.10 5.09
N SER A 83 -8.51 -1.06 5.24
CA SER A 83 -7.92 -1.39 6.53
C SER A 83 -7.13 -0.22 7.11
N TYR A 84 -6.36 0.50 6.28
CA TYR A 84 -5.68 1.72 6.69
C TYR A 84 -6.65 2.80 7.22
N HIS A 85 -7.76 3.04 6.53
CA HIS A 85 -8.76 4.02 6.97
C HIS A 85 -9.50 3.61 8.25
N VAL A 86 -9.78 2.32 8.43
CA VAL A 86 -10.37 1.79 9.66
C VAL A 86 -9.43 2.01 10.85
N LEU A 87 -8.14 1.69 10.69
CA LEU A 87 -7.15 1.82 11.76
C LEU A 87 -6.91 3.28 12.17
N THR A 88 -6.86 4.20 11.20
CA THR A 88 -6.64 5.63 11.48
C THR A 88 -7.88 6.34 12.05
N THR A 89 -9.08 5.87 11.71
CA THR A 89 -10.34 6.50 12.15
C THR A 89 -10.85 5.94 13.48
N ALA A 90 -10.65 4.65 13.74
CA ALA A 90 -11.18 3.99 14.92
C ALA A 90 -10.48 4.49 16.20
N LYS A 91 -11.28 4.95 17.17
CA LYS A 91 -10.79 5.34 18.50
C LYS A 91 -10.34 4.14 19.32
N ARG A 92 -10.93 2.98 19.06
CA ARG A 92 -10.59 1.68 19.66
C ARG A 92 -10.87 0.62 18.61
N VAL A 93 -9.80 0.04 18.10
CA VAL A 93 -9.87 -1.09 17.16
C VAL A 93 -10.02 -2.35 17.99
N ASP A 94 -11.07 -3.13 17.76
CA ASP A 94 -11.20 -4.44 18.39
C ASP A 94 -10.13 -5.38 17.81
N ARG A 95 -9.25 -5.88 18.68
CA ARG A 95 -8.08 -6.68 18.29
C ARG A 95 -8.50 -8.04 17.73
N ASP A 96 -9.57 -8.64 18.24
CA ASP A 96 -10.01 -9.97 17.80
C ASP A 96 -10.68 -9.90 16.42
N MET A 97 -11.50 -8.88 16.18
CA MET A 97 -12.02 -8.55 14.84
C MET A 97 -10.86 -8.25 13.86
N THR A 98 -9.87 -7.46 14.26
CA THR A 98 -8.78 -7.07 13.36
C THR A 98 -7.88 -8.25 13.00
N LYS A 99 -7.61 -9.14 13.96
CA LYS A 99 -6.89 -10.40 13.72
C LYS A 99 -7.61 -11.29 12.70
N SER A 100 -8.94 -11.38 12.77
CA SER A 100 -9.74 -12.18 11.85
C SER A 100 -9.80 -11.57 10.44
N TRP A 101 -9.96 -10.25 10.33
CA TRP A 101 -10.19 -9.58 9.05
C TRP A 101 -8.92 -9.10 8.34
N ASN A 102 -7.83 -8.89 9.10
CA ASN A 102 -6.57 -8.28 8.64
C ASN A 102 -5.35 -8.84 9.41
N PRO A 103 -5.02 -10.14 9.27
CA PRO A 103 -3.97 -10.79 10.06
C PRO A 103 -2.57 -10.20 9.84
N ILE A 104 -2.27 -9.74 8.62
CA ILE A 104 -0.97 -9.12 8.28
C ILE A 104 -0.81 -7.78 8.99
N PHE A 105 -1.85 -6.93 8.99
CA PHE A 105 -1.83 -5.64 9.70
C PHE A 105 -1.79 -5.85 11.21
N TYR A 106 -2.55 -6.82 11.73
CA TYR A 106 -2.48 -7.20 13.15
C TYR A 106 -1.06 -7.62 13.58
N PHE A 107 -0.34 -8.36 12.73
CA PHE A 107 1.05 -8.73 13.00
C PHE A 107 1.97 -7.50 13.03
N MET A 108 1.83 -6.58 12.07
CA MET A 108 2.65 -5.37 11.98
C MET A 108 2.38 -4.39 13.13
N GLU A 109 1.13 -4.24 13.55
CA GLU A 109 0.73 -3.32 14.64
C GLU A 109 0.77 -3.94 16.03
N LYS A 110 1.17 -5.22 16.17
CA LYS A 110 1.29 -5.93 17.45
C LYS A 110 2.02 -5.16 18.57
N PRO A 111 3.08 -4.36 18.30
CA PRO A 111 3.78 -3.62 19.36
C PRO A 111 3.05 -2.35 19.84
N ILE A 112 2.03 -1.87 19.11
CA ILE A 112 1.38 -0.60 19.38
C ILE A 112 0.14 -0.87 20.23
N GLU A 113 0.30 -0.78 21.56
CA GLU A 113 -0.81 -0.89 22.52
C GLU A 113 -1.65 0.38 22.63
N THR A 114 -1.23 1.46 21.98
CA THR A 114 -1.74 2.81 22.24
C THR A 114 -2.67 3.36 21.18
N ALA A 115 -3.66 4.08 21.70
CA ALA A 115 -4.65 4.93 21.08
C ALA A 115 -4.22 5.63 19.77
N LYS A 116 -5.25 5.92 18.95
CA LYS A 116 -5.27 6.80 17.78
C LYS A 116 -3.99 7.64 17.64
N VAL A 117 -3.18 7.30 16.62
CA VAL A 117 -1.98 8.08 16.27
C VAL A 117 -2.42 9.52 15.99
N GLU A 118 -1.84 10.47 16.73
CA GLU A 118 -2.12 11.88 16.51
C GLU A 118 -1.67 12.25 15.10
N ASN A 119 -2.51 13.00 14.37
CA ASN A 119 -2.18 13.49 13.04
C ASN A 119 -1.22 14.67 13.14
N VAL A 120 -0.01 14.40 13.63
CA VAL A 120 1.09 15.35 13.73
C VAL A 120 2.13 14.98 12.69
N PHE A 121 2.38 15.89 11.76
CA PHE A 121 3.40 15.68 10.74
C PHE A 121 4.79 15.82 11.37
N GLU A 122 5.42 14.69 11.69
CA GLU A 122 6.84 14.68 12.04
C GLU A 122 7.70 14.62 10.79
N SER A 123 8.37 15.73 10.45
CA SER A 123 9.34 15.70 9.35
C SER A 123 10.65 15.04 9.80
N PRO A 124 11.29 14.19 8.99
CA PRO A 124 12.58 13.60 9.32
C PRO A 124 13.66 14.68 9.55
N ILE A 125 13.54 15.82 8.87
CA ILE A 125 14.40 16.99 9.05
C ILE A 125 14.27 17.56 10.47
N SER A 126 13.05 17.66 10.99
CA SER A 126 12.81 18.14 12.36
C SER A 126 13.37 17.18 13.42
N ALA A 127 13.28 15.86 13.18
CA ALA A 127 13.87 14.85 14.06
C ALA A 127 15.41 14.93 14.07
N ILE A 128 16.05 15.08 12.90
CA ILE A 128 17.51 15.24 12.78
C ILE A 128 17.97 16.51 13.53
N LYS A 129 17.27 17.63 13.37
CA LYS A 129 17.59 18.87 14.09
C LYS A 129 17.46 18.73 15.61
N ARG A 130 16.42 18.04 16.10
CA ARG A 130 16.25 17.73 17.54
C ARG A 130 17.39 16.86 18.06
N TRP A 131 17.78 15.84 17.29
CA TRP A 131 18.87 14.94 17.64
C TRP A 131 20.22 15.67 17.71
N GLN A 132 20.52 16.52 16.72
CA GLN A 132 21.72 17.37 16.74
C GLN A 132 21.76 18.31 17.94
N LYS A 133 20.62 18.92 18.29
CA LYS A 133 20.51 19.80 19.47
C LYS A 133 20.75 19.04 20.77
N ASN A 134 20.22 17.82 20.89
CA ASN A 134 20.39 16.97 22.08
C ASN A 134 21.82 16.44 22.24
N ILE A 135 22.56 16.21 21.15
CA ILE A 135 23.98 15.86 21.22
C ILE A 135 24.82 17.03 21.71
N LYS A 136 24.52 18.23 21.21
CA LYS A 136 25.25 19.44 21.61
C LYS A 136 25.06 19.74 23.09
N LEU A 137 23.84 19.59 23.62
CA LEU A 137 23.52 19.70 25.04
C LEU A 137 24.12 18.61 25.95
N ARG A 138 24.68 17.53 25.40
CA ARG A 138 25.37 16.47 26.16
C ARG A 138 26.89 16.60 26.14
N LEU A 139 27.42 17.49 25.31
CA LEU A 139 28.86 17.75 25.14
C LEU A 139 29.30 19.05 25.85
N ASP A 140 28.34 19.86 26.29
CA ASP A 140 28.51 21.01 27.18
C ASP A 140 28.18 20.59 28.63
#